data_AF-Q6RCL5-F1
#
_entry.id   AF-Q6RCL5-F1
#
_cell.length_a   1.000
_cell.length_b   1.000
_cell.length_c   1.000
_cell.angle_alpha   90.00
_cell.angle_beta   90.00
_cell.angle_gamma   90.00
#
_symmetry.space_group_name_H-M   'P 1'
#
loop_
_entity.id
_entity.type
_entity.pdbx_description
1 polymer ?
#
loop_
_entity_poly.entity_id
_entity_poly.type
_entity_poly.pdbx_seq_one_letter_code
_entity_poly.pdbx_strand_id
1 'polypeptide(L)'
;AYWKYQAEKEKKLYAIFDAFAQNNGHQNISDARYVNALKLFLTGVSPLEYQAFQGFSRVGRQFSGAGARVACQMQAIDDVRHVQTQVHAMSHYNKHFDGLHDFAHMYDRVWFLSVPKSFMDDARTAGPFEF
;
A
#
# COMPACT_ATOMS: atom_id res chain seq x y z
N ALA A 1 -22.67 -6.84 -0.69
CA ALA A 1 -22.04 -6.78 -2.03
C ALA A 1 -20.51 -6.75 -1.94
N TYR A 2 -19.91 -5.84 -1.16
CA TYR A 2 -18.44 -5.66 -1.08
C TYR A 2 -17.65 -6.95 -0.88
N TRP A 3 -17.92 -7.72 0.18
CA TRP A 3 -17.18 -8.95 0.47
C TRP A 3 -17.20 -9.96 -0.67
N LYS A 4 -18.35 -10.14 -1.34
CA LYS A 4 -18.49 -11.07 -2.47
C LYS A 4 -17.52 -10.71 -3.59
N TYR A 5 -17.48 -9.44 -3.99
CA TYR A 5 -16.64 -9.01 -5.10
C TYR A 5 -15.15 -8.95 -4.72
N GLN A 6 -14.82 -8.46 -3.53
CA GLN A 6 -13.43 -8.38 -3.10
C GLN A 6 -12.84 -9.77 -2.86
N ALA A 7 -13.58 -10.71 -2.27
CA ALA A 7 -13.10 -12.08 -2.07
C ALA A 7 -12.75 -12.78 -3.39
N GLU A 8 -13.58 -12.61 -4.43
CA GLU A 8 -13.31 -13.14 -5.77
C GLU A 8 -12.06 -12.52 -6.42
N LYS A 9 -11.79 -11.24 -6.16
CA LYS A 9 -10.57 -10.55 -6.60
C LYS A 9 -9.34 -11.09 -5.87
N GLU A 10 -9.40 -11.18 -4.54
CA GLU A 10 -8.28 -11.65 -3.73
C GLU A 10 -7.94 -13.12 -4.05
N LYS A 11 -8.93 -14.00 -4.22
CA LYS A 11 -8.69 -15.41 -4.58
C LYS A 11 -7.86 -15.55 -5.87
N LYS A 12 -8.19 -14.76 -6.88
CA LYS A 12 -7.47 -14.76 -8.17
C LYS A 12 -6.08 -14.13 -8.03
N LEU A 13 -5.98 -13.02 -7.28
CA LEU A 13 -4.72 -12.32 -7.05
C LEU A 13 -3.68 -13.23 -6.39
N TYR A 14 -4.03 -13.88 -5.28
CA TYR A 14 -3.10 -14.74 -4.55
C TYR A 14 -2.74 -16.01 -5.33
N ALA A 15 -3.66 -16.58 -6.09
CA ALA A 15 -3.33 -17.68 -7.00
C ALA A 15 -2.24 -17.29 -8.02
N ILE A 16 -2.25 -16.04 -8.50
CA ILE A 16 -1.22 -15.52 -9.40
C ILE A 16 0.09 -15.24 -8.65
N PHE A 17 0.04 -14.67 -7.44
CA PHE A 17 1.25 -14.44 -6.64
C PHE A 17 1.97 -15.74 -6.30
N ASP A 18 1.22 -16.77 -5.91
CA ASP A 18 1.77 -18.09 -5.63
C ASP A 18 2.41 -18.69 -6.88
N ALA A 19 1.73 -18.63 -8.03
CA ALA A 19 2.27 -19.10 -9.30
C ALA A 19 3.53 -18.32 -9.71
N PHE A 20 3.54 -17.00 -9.54
CA PHE A 20 4.70 -16.16 -9.83
C PHE A 20 5.91 -16.56 -8.98
N ALA A 21 5.72 -16.74 -7.68
CA ALA A 21 6.78 -17.16 -6.77
C ALA A 21 7.26 -18.60 -7.04
N GLN A 22 6.33 -19.53 -7.28
CA GLN A 22 6.62 -20.93 -7.58
C GLN A 22 7.48 -21.09 -8.85
N ASN A 23 7.26 -20.23 -9.84
CA ASN A 23 7.94 -20.30 -11.14
C ASN A 23 9.10 -19.32 -11.27
N ASN A 24 9.63 -18.78 -10.16
CA ASN A 24 10.71 -17.79 -10.15
C ASN A 24 10.48 -16.64 -11.13
N GLY A 25 9.25 -16.12 -11.20
CA GLY A 25 8.84 -15.15 -12.21
C GLY A 25 9.65 -13.84 -12.20
N HIS A 26 10.36 -13.55 -11.11
CA HIS A 26 11.28 -12.42 -11.01
C HIS A 26 12.45 -12.49 -12.02
N GLN A 27 12.80 -13.68 -12.53
CA GLN A 27 13.84 -13.88 -13.54
C GLN A 27 13.39 -13.40 -14.94
N ASN A 28 12.08 -13.23 -15.14
CA ASN A 28 11.49 -12.92 -16.44
C ASN A 28 11.24 -11.42 -16.65
N ILE A 29 11.70 -10.56 -15.73
CA ILE A 29 11.68 -9.11 -15.92
C ILE A 29 12.74 -8.71 -16.95
N SER A 30 12.54 -7.57 -17.61
CA SER A 30 13.39 -7.12 -18.72
C SER A 30 14.86 -6.92 -18.33
N ASP A 31 15.11 -6.32 -17.16
CA ASP A 31 16.45 -6.03 -16.63
C ASP A 31 16.35 -5.80 -15.11
N ALA A 32 17.33 -6.23 -14.33
CA ALA A 32 17.33 -6.05 -12.87
C ALA A 32 17.25 -4.57 -12.43
N ARG A 33 17.66 -3.62 -13.28
CA ARG A 33 17.50 -2.18 -13.05
C ARG A 33 16.04 -1.78 -12.84
N TYR A 34 15.08 -2.51 -13.44
CA TYR A 34 13.65 -2.32 -13.22
C TYR A 34 13.27 -2.39 -11.73
N VAL A 35 13.95 -3.26 -10.96
CA VAL A 35 13.64 -3.45 -9.53
C VAL A 35 13.93 -2.20 -8.70
N ASN A 36 14.74 -1.24 -9.18
CA ASN A 36 14.89 0.04 -8.48
C ASN A 36 13.58 0.85 -8.43
N ALA A 37 12.71 0.70 -9.42
CA ALA A 37 11.36 1.29 -9.36
C ALA A 37 10.53 0.64 -8.24
N LEU A 38 10.63 -0.68 -8.07
CA LEU A 38 9.95 -1.42 -7.01
C LEU A 38 10.47 -1.04 -5.62
N LYS A 39 11.78 -0.75 -5.50
CA LYS A 39 12.36 -0.21 -4.25
C LYS A 39 11.72 1.13 -3.87
N LEU A 40 11.65 2.06 -4.83
CA LEU A 40 11.00 3.36 -4.60
C LEU A 40 9.52 3.19 -4.25
N PHE A 41 8.82 2.28 -4.93
CA PHE A 41 7.42 2.00 -4.68
C PHE A 41 7.18 1.45 -3.27
N LEU A 42 7.87 0.37 -2.88
CA LEU A 42 7.66 -0.25 -1.58
C LEU A 42 8.08 0.67 -0.43
N THR A 43 9.15 1.45 -0.61
CA THR A 43 9.67 2.32 0.44
C THR A 43 8.98 3.68 0.50
N GLY A 44 8.42 4.21 -0.59
CA GLY A 44 7.86 5.56 -0.65
C GLY A 44 6.36 5.64 -0.91
N VAL A 45 5.76 4.65 -1.59
CA VAL A 45 4.33 4.67 -1.97
C VAL A 45 3.53 3.73 -1.07
N SER A 46 3.96 2.48 -0.88
CA SER A 46 3.22 1.53 -0.03
C SER A 46 2.96 2.02 1.40
N PRO A 47 3.86 2.77 2.07
CA PRO A 47 3.55 3.35 3.37
C PRO A 47 2.43 4.40 3.33
N LEU A 48 2.23 5.09 2.19
CA LEU A 48 1.14 6.05 2.02
C LEU A 48 -0.23 5.37 2.07
N GLU A 49 -0.36 4.15 1.53
CA GLU A 49 -1.59 3.35 1.62
C GLU A 49 -1.95 3.05 3.09
N TYR A 50 -0.94 2.74 3.92
CA TYR A 50 -1.17 2.56 5.35
C TYR A 50 -1.58 3.86 6.05
N GLN A 51 -0.96 4.98 5.67
CA GLN A 51 -1.35 6.29 6.18
C GLN A 51 -2.76 6.69 5.75
N ALA A 52 -3.14 6.43 4.50
CA ALA A 52 -4.47 6.67 3.96
C ALA A 52 -5.52 5.83 4.68
N PHE A 53 -5.25 4.54 4.91
CA PHE A 53 -6.09 3.69 5.76
C PHE A 53 -6.36 4.33 7.13
N GLN A 54 -5.30 4.79 7.82
CA GLN A 54 -5.44 5.44 9.13
C GLN A 54 -6.24 6.75 9.03
N GLY A 55 -5.98 7.55 8.01
CA GLY A 55 -6.65 8.82 7.76
C GLY A 55 -8.15 8.66 7.45
N PHE A 56 -8.50 7.79 6.49
CA PHE A 56 -9.88 7.50 6.12
C PHE A 56 -10.67 6.84 7.25
N SER A 57 -10.02 6.01 8.07
CA SER A 57 -10.63 5.47 9.30
C SER A 57 -11.00 6.59 10.27
N ARG A 58 -10.12 7.59 10.46
CA ARG A 58 -10.37 8.76 11.29
C ARG A 58 -11.52 9.60 10.74
N VAL A 59 -11.45 10.05 9.48
CA VAL A 59 -12.48 10.95 8.93
C VAL A 59 -13.84 10.25 8.75
N GLY A 60 -13.84 8.94 8.51
CA GLY A 60 -15.04 8.10 8.53
C GLY A 60 -15.75 8.04 9.88
N ARG A 61 -15.11 8.51 10.96
CA ARG A 61 -15.74 8.75 12.26
C ARG A 61 -16.12 10.22 12.49
N GLN A 62 -15.41 11.17 11.89
CA GLN A 62 -15.59 12.61 12.15
C GLN A 62 -16.78 13.22 11.40
N PHE A 63 -17.10 12.75 10.18
CA PHE A 63 -18.21 13.32 9.42
C PHE A 63 -19.59 13.03 10.05
N SER A 64 -20.45 14.05 10.10
CA SER A 64 -21.82 13.95 10.63
C SER A 64 -22.78 13.21 9.68
N GLY A 65 -22.54 13.28 8.36
CA GLY A 65 -23.31 12.60 7.33
C GLY A 65 -23.00 11.11 7.26
N ALA A 66 -24.00 10.25 7.43
CA ALA A 66 -23.82 8.79 7.40
C ALA A 66 -23.29 8.27 6.05
N GLY A 67 -23.70 8.87 4.93
CA GLY A 67 -23.19 8.52 3.60
C GLY A 67 -21.69 8.75 3.47
N ALA A 68 -21.20 9.92 3.88
CA ALA A 68 -19.77 10.23 3.89
C ALA A 68 -18.98 9.28 4.81
N ARG A 69 -19.52 8.96 5.99
CA ARG A 69 -18.88 7.99 6.91
C ARG A 69 -18.70 6.63 6.28
N VAL A 70 -19.77 6.06 5.70
CA VAL A 70 -19.71 4.74 5.08
C VAL A 70 -18.71 4.76 3.92
N ALA A 71 -18.75 5.77 3.06
CA ALA A 71 -17.79 5.88 1.95
C ALA A 71 -16.33 5.92 2.44
N CYS A 72 -16.01 6.74 3.45
CA CYS A 72 -14.67 6.80 4.02
C CYS A 72 -14.24 5.47 4.66
N GLN A 73 -15.14 4.79 5.37
CA GLN A 73 -14.83 3.49 5.99
C GLN A 73 -14.59 2.40 4.94
N MET A 74 -15.32 2.44 3.82
CA MET A 74 -15.08 1.56 2.68
C MET A 74 -13.72 1.85 2.01
N GLN A 75 -13.36 3.13 1.86
CA GLN A 75 -12.03 3.51 1.36
C GLN A 75 -10.91 3.03 2.30
N ALA A 76 -11.08 3.20 3.60
CA ALA A 76 -10.09 2.77 4.58
C ALA A 76 -9.79 1.26 4.48
N ILE A 77 -10.82 0.42 4.38
CA ILE A 77 -10.62 -1.03 4.24
C ILE A 77 -10.04 -1.43 2.86
N ASP A 78 -10.25 -0.62 1.81
CA ASP A 78 -9.56 -0.83 0.53
C ASP A 78 -8.07 -0.44 0.63
N ASP A 79 -7.72 0.63 1.36
CA ASP A 79 -6.31 1.06 1.51
C ASP A 79 -5.49 0.09 2.38
N VAL A 80 -6.09 -0.51 3.42
CA VAL A 80 -5.41 -1.58 4.17
C VAL A 80 -5.21 -2.83 3.30
N ARG A 81 -6.15 -3.11 2.38
CA ARG A 81 -6.00 -4.18 1.37
C ARG A 81 -4.88 -3.84 0.39
N HIS A 82 -4.75 -2.59 -0.04
CA HIS A 82 -3.66 -2.15 -0.92
C HIS A 82 -2.29 -2.36 -0.27
N VAL A 83 -2.05 -1.82 0.93
CA VAL A 83 -0.71 -1.97 1.55
C VAL A 83 -0.36 -3.45 1.78
N GLN A 84 -1.31 -4.27 2.25
CA GLN A 84 -1.05 -5.69 2.49
C GLN A 84 -0.73 -6.43 1.19
N THR A 85 -1.54 -6.23 0.15
CA THR A 85 -1.30 -6.89 -1.15
C THR A 85 -0.03 -6.39 -1.83
N GLN A 86 0.34 -5.13 -1.68
CA GLN A 86 1.62 -4.59 -2.17
C GLN A 86 2.82 -5.21 -1.44
N VAL A 87 2.76 -5.35 -0.11
CA VAL A 87 3.79 -6.05 0.67
C VAL A 87 3.93 -7.51 0.21
N HIS A 88 2.81 -8.21 0.03
CA HIS A 88 2.81 -9.59 -0.47
C HIS A 88 3.34 -9.69 -1.90
N ALA A 89 2.97 -8.76 -2.79
CA ALA A 89 3.47 -8.69 -4.17
C ALA A 89 5.00 -8.49 -4.21
N MET A 90 5.54 -7.64 -3.33
CA MET A 90 6.97 -7.36 -3.27
C MET A 90 7.75 -8.44 -2.51
N SER A 91 7.08 -9.32 -1.76
CA SER A 91 7.73 -10.31 -0.89
C SER A 91 8.69 -11.24 -1.64
N HIS A 92 8.36 -11.64 -2.87
CA HIS A 92 9.24 -12.49 -3.68
C HIS A 92 10.44 -11.71 -4.22
N TYR A 93 10.24 -10.46 -4.68
CA TYR A 93 11.36 -9.60 -5.08
C TYR A 93 12.32 -9.33 -3.92
N ASN A 94 11.82 -9.09 -2.71
CA ASN A 94 12.66 -8.87 -1.53
C ASN A 94 13.58 -10.06 -1.20
N LYS A 95 13.22 -11.29 -1.60
CA LYS A 95 14.08 -12.47 -1.40
C LYS A 95 15.27 -12.53 -2.35
N HIS A 96 15.22 -11.80 -3.47
CA HIS A 96 16.17 -11.92 -4.57
C HIS A 96 16.90 -10.62 -4.90
N PHE A 97 16.46 -9.48 -4.36
CA PHE A 97 17.03 -8.17 -4.61
C PHE A 97 17.16 -7.34 -3.32
N ASP A 98 18.21 -6.52 -3.25
CA ASP A 98 18.47 -5.64 -2.13
C ASP A 98 17.51 -4.43 -2.07
N GLY A 99 17.52 -3.72 -0.93
CA GLY A 99 16.86 -2.42 -0.76
C GLY A 99 15.34 -2.46 -0.55
N LEU A 100 14.74 -3.66 -0.43
CA LEU A 100 13.31 -3.86 -0.13
C LEU A 100 13.05 -4.30 1.33
N HIS A 101 14.10 -4.56 2.09
CA HIS A 101 14.05 -5.35 3.33
C HIS A 101 13.57 -4.60 4.58
N ASP A 102 13.57 -3.26 4.58
CA ASP A 102 13.31 -2.46 5.78
C ASP A 102 12.41 -1.24 5.49
N PHE A 103 11.45 -1.43 4.57
CA PHE A 103 10.71 -0.33 3.96
C PHE A 103 10.01 0.61 4.95
N ALA A 104 9.40 0.07 6.01
CA ALA A 104 8.68 0.85 7.00
C ALA A 104 9.63 1.71 7.86
N HIS A 105 10.76 1.15 8.28
CA HIS A 105 11.76 1.88 9.06
C HIS A 105 12.47 2.95 8.22
N MET A 106 12.79 2.62 6.96
CA MET A 106 13.39 3.55 5.99
C MET A 106 12.46 4.72 5.68
N TYR A 107 11.16 4.48 5.48
CA TYR A 107 10.20 5.53 5.15
C TYR A 107 10.19 6.69 6.16
N ASP A 108 10.41 6.39 7.45
CA ASP A 108 10.46 7.40 8.51
C ASP A 108 11.82 8.12 8.66
N ARG A 109 12.88 7.69 7.95
CA ARG A 109 14.27 8.12 8.24
C ARG A 109 15.10 8.53 7.03
N VAL A 110 14.85 7.93 5.86
CA VAL A 110 15.64 8.20 4.67
C VAL A 110 15.22 9.55 4.07
N TRP A 111 16.21 10.39 3.78
CA TRP A 111 16.00 11.80 3.43
C TRP A 111 15.01 12.01 2.28
N PHE A 112 15.10 11.27 1.17
CA PHE A 112 14.19 11.47 0.03
C PHE A 112 12.79 10.90 0.29
N LEU A 113 12.65 9.99 1.25
CA LEU A 113 11.35 9.46 1.69
C LEU A 113 10.63 10.44 2.63
N SER A 114 11.32 11.47 3.13
CA SER A 114 10.65 12.60 3.78
C SER A 114 9.68 13.34 2.85
N VAL A 115 9.86 13.26 1.52
CA VAL A 115 8.97 13.88 0.54
C VAL A 115 7.57 13.27 0.59
N PRO A 116 7.37 11.96 0.31
CA PRO A 116 6.05 11.35 0.44
C PRO A 116 5.54 11.37 1.89
N LYS A 117 6.43 11.20 2.88
CA LYS A 117 6.04 11.22 4.30
C LYS A 117 5.45 12.54 4.74
N SER A 118 6.14 13.65 4.47
CA SER A 118 5.67 14.98 4.88
C SER A 118 4.35 15.35 4.21
N PHE A 119 4.17 14.99 2.94
CA PHE A 119 2.92 15.21 2.22
C PHE A 119 1.71 14.60 2.96
N MET A 120 1.83 13.34 3.37
CA MET A 120 0.71 12.63 4.00
C MET A 120 0.61 12.88 5.51
N ASP A 121 1.71 13.21 6.17
CA ASP A 121 1.68 13.70 7.56
C ASP A 121 0.94 15.05 7.64
N ASP A 122 1.18 15.97 6.70
CA ASP A 122 0.45 17.25 6.59
C ASP A 122 -1.07 17.01 6.47
N ALA A 123 -1.50 16.28 5.43
CA ALA A 123 -2.90 15.93 5.22
C ALA A 123 -3.56 15.28 6.45
N ARG A 124 -2.88 14.33 7.12
CA ARG A 124 -3.45 13.63 8.28
C ARG A 124 -3.53 14.49 9.54
N THR A 125 -2.68 15.49 9.67
CA THR A 125 -2.74 16.45 10.77
C THR A 125 -3.81 17.53 10.55
N ALA A 126 -4.27 17.71 9.31
CA ALA A 126 -5.33 18.63 8.96
C ALA A 126 -6.73 18.21 9.47
N GLY A 127 -7.67 19.15 9.33
CA GLY A 127 -9.09 18.94 9.63
C GLY A 127 -9.74 17.95 8.66
N PRO A 128 -10.90 17.37 9.00
CA PRO A 128 -11.51 16.28 8.22
C PRO A 128 -11.98 16.66 6.81
N PHE A 129 -12.06 17.96 6.49
CA PHE A 129 -12.42 18.44 5.14
C PHE A 129 -11.20 18.80 4.28
N GLU A 130 -10.05 19.04 4.91
CA GLU A 130 -8.77 19.29 4.22
C GLU A 130 -7.97 18.00 4.04
N PHE A 131 -8.08 17.07 5.01
CA PHE A 131 -7.73 15.66 4.82
C PHE A 131 -8.43 15.08 3.59
#